data_AF-A0A077ZUH0-F1
#
_entry.id   AF-A0A077ZUH0-F1
#
_cell.length_a   1.000
_cell.length_b   1.000
_cell.length_c   1.000
_cell.angle_alpha   90.00
_cell.angle_beta   90.00
_cell.angle_gamma   90.00
#
_symmetry.space_group_name_H-M   'P 1'
#
loop_
_entity.id
_entity.type
_entity.pdbx_description
1 polymer ?
#
loop_
_entity_poly.entity_id
_entity_poly.type
_entity_poly.pdbx_seq_one_letter_code
_entity_poly.pdbx_strand_id
1 'polypeptide(L)'
;MKQLLFTTTFLIVFGFTQASVAKNRMKMYMKQLAQQQQQLGCETSMNRFKSGPPDYENIIKNSNTFWNDTSFPADATSIQWTDTPYTRNGLYYHSSAKWSRLNDLCPNCTMFGTGDYLNDISQGAIGDCYFMAGATAVAEIDNRFKKIFVNPEINWAGLYAFNVYVRGIPHVMVVDDAVPAGSQGLSPSFAEIGSDGSIWGPLLEKAWAKFANNYEFIVGGSPNEVVQFLTNSPTTSFKTNQLSLDAIWKLLSQSDIQNNIMNVVTNTSGDAVCPFNLACQHVYTLLGVATVYNADKTQVTNLYRIRNPWKVDAGFNGTFSDNASVWNTVGFDGKTYAQQAGHVIADDGIFWTTPEEFVQSFINVFTGEYRDEFVTSWYDKVDDQVANSTNPSKYAFTITESTPMTIRVVTYPVRMYPVSCKKTTSIHKVVLKNSRGNWIDYIQYLEVSTSFMNLIDRPLAPGTYTIEFYPSWTEGDIKDYEFETISK
;
A
#
# COMPACT_ATOMS: atom_id res chain seq x y z
N MET A 1 22.54 -73.62 -36.90
CA MET A 1 21.55 -74.46 -36.16
C MET A 1 20.88 -73.56 -35.14
N LYS A 2 19.57 -73.26 -35.10
CA LYS A 2 18.35 -73.73 -35.78
C LYS A 2 17.33 -72.56 -35.71
N GLN A 3 16.58 -72.39 -36.82
CA GLN A 3 15.20 -71.91 -37.01
C GLN A 3 14.63 -70.78 -36.11
N LEU A 4 14.35 -69.58 -36.64
CA LEU A 4 13.13 -69.13 -37.35
C LEU A 4 11.81 -69.36 -36.60
N LEU A 5 11.12 -68.27 -36.28
CA LEU A 5 9.71 -68.05 -36.66
C LEU A 5 9.34 -66.56 -36.52
N PHE A 6 8.95 -65.98 -37.66
CA PHE A 6 8.33 -64.67 -37.79
C PHE A 6 6.87 -64.75 -37.32
N THR A 7 6.44 -63.78 -36.53
CA THR A 7 5.04 -63.34 -36.50
C THR A 7 5.00 -61.82 -36.45
N THR A 8 4.56 -61.25 -37.56
CA THR A 8 4.32 -59.83 -37.79
C THR A 8 3.06 -59.41 -37.01
N THR A 9 3.21 -58.54 -36.01
CA THR A 9 2.08 -57.82 -35.41
C THR A 9 2.32 -56.33 -35.62
N PHE A 10 1.48 -55.71 -36.46
CA PHE A 10 1.41 -54.27 -36.63
C PHE A 10 1.09 -53.61 -35.28
N LEU A 11 2.06 -52.90 -34.70
CA LEU A 11 1.83 -51.98 -33.60
C LEU A 11 1.64 -50.58 -34.19
N ILE A 12 0.39 -50.15 -34.19
CA ILE A 12 -0.01 -48.77 -34.48
C ILE A 12 0.66 -47.88 -33.42
N VAL A 13 1.66 -47.12 -33.84
CA VAL A 13 2.24 -46.04 -33.03
C VAL A 13 1.22 -44.89 -33.03
N PHE A 14 0.34 -44.87 -32.02
CA PHE A 14 -0.35 -43.63 -31.67
C PHE A 14 0.65 -42.72 -30.98
N GLY A 15 1.15 -41.75 -31.73
CA GLY A 15 1.77 -40.57 -31.15
C GLY A 15 0.76 -39.91 -30.21
N PHE A 16 1.13 -39.77 -28.94
CA PHE A 16 0.42 -38.91 -28.02
C PHE A 16 0.69 -37.45 -28.43
N THR A 17 -0.03 -36.99 -29.44
CA THR A 17 -0.21 -35.55 -29.68
C THR A 17 -0.99 -34.97 -28.51
N GLN A 18 -0.50 -33.85 -28.00
CA GLN A 18 -1.17 -32.96 -27.04
C GLN A 18 -2.63 -32.71 -27.46
N ALA A 19 -3.54 -33.53 -26.95
CA ALA A 19 -4.97 -33.42 -27.22
C ALA A 19 -5.76 -33.93 -26.01
N SER A 20 -5.41 -33.46 -24.81
CA SER A 20 -6.25 -33.60 -23.61
C SER A 20 -6.44 -32.30 -22.83
N VAL A 21 -5.90 -31.17 -23.31
CA VAL A 21 -6.12 -29.83 -22.73
C VAL A 21 -7.33 -29.12 -23.38
N ALA A 22 -7.97 -29.75 -24.36
CA ALA A 22 -9.18 -29.26 -25.03
C ALA A 22 -10.50 -29.71 -24.36
N LYS A 23 -10.48 -30.10 -23.08
CA LYS A 23 -11.72 -30.30 -22.32
C LYS A 23 -12.20 -28.96 -21.78
N ASN A 24 -13.23 -28.43 -22.47
CA ASN A 24 -14.19 -27.42 -22.03
C ASN A 24 -13.76 -25.94 -22.00
N ARG A 25 -13.47 -25.38 -23.18
CA ARG A 25 -13.62 -23.92 -23.42
C ARG A 25 -15.07 -23.48 -23.67
N MET A 26 -16.05 -24.39 -23.62
CA MET A 26 -17.40 -24.16 -24.16
C MET A 26 -18.57 -24.52 -23.22
N LYS A 27 -18.36 -24.42 -21.90
CA LYS A 27 -19.43 -24.43 -20.89
C LYS A 27 -19.04 -23.59 -19.68
N MET A 28 -19.26 -22.27 -19.72
CA MET A 28 -19.36 -21.43 -18.52
C MET A 28 -20.00 -20.05 -18.76
N TYR A 29 -20.90 -19.94 -19.74
CA TYR A 29 -21.75 -18.77 -19.94
C TYR A 29 -22.91 -18.74 -18.93
N MET A 30 -22.59 -18.73 -17.63
CA MET A 30 -23.52 -18.28 -16.59
C MET A 30 -22.85 -17.10 -15.89
N LYS A 31 -22.96 -15.93 -16.53
CA LYS A 31 -22.66 -14.62 -15.94
C LYS A 31 -23.62 -14.40 -14.78
N GLN A 32 -23.26 -14.81 -13.58
CA GLN A 32 -23.97 -14.43 -12.37
C GLN A 32 -23.12 -13.41 -11.61
N LEU A 33 -23.31 -12.13 -11.95
CA LEU A 33 -22.97 -10.98 -11.11
C LEU A 33 -24.26 -10.46 -10.44
N ALA A 34 -25.10 -11.38 -9.95
CA ALA A 34 -26.22 -11.03 -9.09
C ALA A 34 -25.83 -11.45 -7.67
N GLN A 35 -25.27 -10.51 -6.91
CA GLN A 35 -24.94 -10.69 -5.50
C GLN A 35 -26.02 -10.00 -4.66
N GLN A 36 -26.31 -10.55 -3.48
CA GLN A 36 -27.25 -9.93 -2.55
C GLN A 36 -26.64 -8.63 -2.01
N GLN A 37 -27.44 -7.57 -1.90
CA GLN A 37 -27.02 -6.31 -1.30
C GLN A 37 -26.51 -6.55 0.13
N GLN A 38 -25.31 -6.07 0.42
CA GLN A 38 -24.74 -6.09 1.76
C GLN A 38 -25.52 -5.16 2.68
N GLN A 39 -25.87 -5.61 3.88
CA GLN A 39 -26.44 -4.73 4.90
C GLN A 39 -25.33 -3.81 5.42
N LEU A 40 -25.44 -2.52 5.10
CA LEU A 40 -24.47 -1.49 5.46
C LEU A 40 -24.71 -1.02 6.89
N GLY A 41 -23.65 -0.93 7.69
CA GLY A 41 -23.68 -0.52 9.09
C GLY A 41 -22.30 -0.06 9.58
N CYS A 42 -22.26 0.44 10.81
CA CYS A 42 -21.06 1.07 11.37
C CYS A 42 -19.84 0.15 11.50
N GLU A 43 -20.06 -1.15 11.54
CA GLU A 43 -19.02 -2.16 11.71
C GLU A 43 -18.81 -3.00 10.44
N THR A 44 -19.44 -2.65 9.31
CA THR A 44 -19.44 -3.49 8.09
C THR A 44 -18.02 -3.85 7.67
N SER A 45 -17.10 -2.89 7.58
CA SER A 45 -15.71 -3.16 7.21
C SER A 45 -14.98 -3.98 8.26
N MET A 46 -15.11 -3.66 9.55
CA MET A 46 -14.47 -4.39 10.64
C MET A 46 -14.91 -5.86 10.68
N ASN A 47 -16.20 -6.12 10.44
CA ASN A 47 -16.76 -7.48 10.46
C ASN A 47 -16.26 -8.35 9.31
N ARG A 48 -15.80 -7.76 8.19
CA ARG A 48 -15.10 -8.50 7.11
C ARG A 48 -13.84 -9.18 7.64
N PHE A 49 -13.14 -8.55 8.58
CA PHE A 49 -11.88 -9.04 9.14
C PHE A 49 -12.07 -9.98 10.34
N LYS A 50 -13.14 -9.80 11.11
CA LYS A 50 -13.50 -10.71 12.22
C LYS A 50 -13.86 -12.12 11.76
N SER A 51 -14.30 -12.28 10.51
CA SER A 51 -14.77 -13.57 9.96
C SER A 51 -13.65 -14.47 9.43
N GLY A 52 -12.42 -13.95 9.33
CA GLY A 52 -11.29 -14.63 8.67
C GLY A 52 -11.47 -14.76 7.14
N PRO A 53 -10.41 -15.15 6.41
CA PRO A 53 -10.52 -15.39 4.98
C PRO A 53 -11.34 -16.66 4.69
N PRO A 54 -11.99 -16.76 3.52
CA PRO A 54 -12.50 -18.05 3.03
C PRO A 54 -11.34 -19.04 2.84
N ASP A 55 -11.64 -20.33 2.70
CA ASP A 55 -10.65 -21.37 2.34
C ASP A 55 -10.19 -21.20 0.89
N TYR A 56 -9.39 -20.15 0.64
CA TYR A 56 -8.96 -19.71 -0.68
C TYR A 56 -8.11 -20.77 -1.36
N GLU A 57 -7.29 -21.52 -0.61
CA GLU A 57 -6.49 -22.61 -1.18
C GLU A 57 -7.37 -23.69 -1.80
N ASN A 58 -8.39 -24.14 -1.07
CA ASN A 58 -9.33 -25.14 -1.56
C ASN A 58 -10.15 -24.60 -2.74
N ILE A 59 -10.58 -23.34 -2.67
CA ILE A 59 -11.32 -22.68 -3.76
C ILE A 59 -10.47 -22.66 -5.05
N ILE A 60 -9.22 -22.21 -4.98
CA ILE A 60 -8.30 -22.17 -6.14
C ILE A 60 -8.06 -23.56 -6.72
N LYS A 61 -7.90 -24.58 -5.87
CA LYS A 61 -7.61 -25.95 -6.29
C LYS A 61 -8.82 -26.64 -6.93
N ASN A 62 -10.02 -26.45 -6.40
CA ASN A 62 -11.15 -27.35 -6.65
C ASN A 62 -12.39 -26.72 -7.29
N SER A 63 -12.52 -25.40 -7.28
CA SER A 63 -13.69 -24.80 -7.92
C SER A 63 -13.61 -24.99 -9.44
N ASN A 64 -14.76 -24.85 -10.11
CA ASN A 64 -14.86 -24.89 -11.56
C ASN A 64 -15.55 -23.63 -12.08
N THR A 65 -15.71 -22.60 -11.26
CA THR A 65 -16.30 -21.30 -11.61
C THR A 65 -15.56 -20.18 -10.90
N PHE A 66 -15.51 -18.99 -11.51
CA PHE A 66 -14.94 -17.82 -10.86
C PHE A 66 -15.51 -17.63 -9.45
N TRP A 67 -14.64 -17.33 -8.50
CA TRP A 67 -15.04 -16.94 -7.16
C TRP A 67 -15.54 -15.50 -7.17
N ASN A 68 -16.56 -15.26 -6.37
CA ASN A 68 -17.32 -14.03 -6.29
C ASN A 68 -17.28 -13.61 -4.82
N ASP A 69 -16.64 -12.49 -4.52
CA ASP A 69 -16.51 -11.97 -3.17
C ASP A 69 -17.84 -11.41 -2.69
N THR A 70 -18.56 -12.18 -1.87
CA THR A 70 -19.85 -11.76 -1.31
C THR A 70 -19.71 -10.68 -0.25
N SER A 71 -18.51 -10.46 0.30
CA SER A 71 -18.25 -9.44 1.31
C SER A 71 -17.90 -8.08 0.72
N PHE A 72 -17.56 -8.05 -0.57
CA PHE A 72 -17.23 -6.87 -1.37
C PHE A 72 -17.75 -7.08 -2.81
N PRO A 73 -19.08 -7.02 -3.02
CA PRO A 73 -19.71 -7.44 -4.25
C PRO A 73 -19.37 -6.53 -5.44
N ALA A 74 -19.39 -7.08 -6.65
CA ALA A 74 -19.17 -6.38 -7.91
C ALA A 74 -20.43 -5.59 -8.33
N ASP A 75 -20.83 -4.61 -7.50
CA ASP A 75 -22.00 -3.77 -7.72
C ASP A 75 -21.78 -2.34 -7.19
N ALA A 76 -22.82 -1.50 -7.26
CA ALA A 76 -22.78 -0.10 -6.86
C ALA A 76 -22.34 0.12 -5.40
N THR A 77 -22.61 -0.83 -4.49
CA THR A 77 -22.32 -0.71 -3.06
C THR A 77 -20.83 -0.81 -2.74
N SER A 78 -20.04 -1.45 -3.61
CA SER A 78 -18.57 -1.45 -3.54
C SER A 78 -17.95 -0.25 -4.22
N ILE A 79 -18.71 0.54 -4.98
CA ILE A 79 -18.25 1.80 -5.57
C ILE A 79 -18.49 2.97 -4.62
N GLN A 80 -19.73 3.19 -4.23
CA GLN A 80 -20.15 4.34 -3.44
C GLN A 80 -21.37 4.00 -2.58
N TRP A 81 -21.54 4.72 -1.48
CA TRP A 81 -22.75 4.64 -0.66
C TRP A 81 -23.57 5.92 -0.84
N THR A 82 -24.84 5.90 -0.42
CA THR A 82 -25.69 7.10 -0.50
C THR A 82 -25.18 8.17 0.47
N ASP A 83 -25.05 9.41 -0.01
CA ASP A 83 -24.82 10.61 0.80
C ASP A 83 -23.50 10.64 1.58
N THR A 84 -22.41 10.17 0.96
CA THR A 84 -21.08 10.32 1.56
C THR A 84 -20.44 11.68 1.20
N PRO A 85 -19.61 12.25 2.10
CA PRO A 85 -18.98 13.55 1.87
C PRO A 85 -17.74 13.48 0.99
N TYR A 86 -17.13 12.30 0.78
CA TYR A 86 -15.83 12.16 0.12
C TYR A 86 -15.88 12.59 -1.33
N THR A 87 -16.90 12.13 -2.06
CA THR A 87 -17.12 12.55 -3.45
C THR A 87 -18.40 13.34 -3.63
N ARG A 88 -19.24 13.48 -2.59
CA ARG A 88 -20.58 14.08 -2.68
C ARG A 88 -21.40 13.43 -3.79
N ASN A 89 -21.36 12.09 -3.87
CA ASN A 89 -21.92 11.28 -4.95
C ASN A 89 -21.28 11.55 -6.34
N GLY A 90 -20.00 11.96 -6.37
CA GLY A 90 -19.25 12.26 -7.59
C GLY A 90 -18.92 11.02 -8.41
N LEU A 91 -18.97 9.82 -7.80
CA LEU A 91 -18.76 8.54 -8.50
C LEU A 91 -20.04 7.94 -9.07
N TYR A 92 -21.14 8.69 -9.17
CA TYR A 92 -22.42 8.13 -9.62
C TYR A 92 -22.35 7.48 -11.01
N TYR A 93 -21.56 8.05 -11.93
CA TYR A 93 -21.35 7.46 -13.25
C TYR A 93 -20.69 6.08 -13.15
N HIS A 94 -19.77 5.91 -12.20
CA HIS A 94 -19.09 4.64 -11.92
C HIS A 94 -19.96 3.66 -11.11
N SER A 95 -20.95 4.14 -10.36
CA SER A 95 -21.89 3.24 -9.65
C SER A 95 -22.73 2.38 -10.60
N SER A 96 -22.91 2.86 -11.84
CA SER A 96 -23.53 2.12 -12.95
C SER A 96 -22.51 1.43 -13.86
N ALA A 97 -21.22 1.43 -13.49
CA ALA A 97 -20.16 0.83 -14.28
C ALA A 97 -20.38 -0.68 -14.45
N LYS A 98 -19.90 -1.19 -15.59
CA LYS A 98 -19.76 -2.64 -15.74
C LYS A 98 -18.60 -3.10 -14.87
N TRP A 99 -18.72 -4.29 -14.32
CA TRP A 99 -17.60 -4.98 -13.70
C TRP A 99 -17.03 -5.98 -14.68
N SER A 100 -15.70 -6.03 -14.79
CA SER A 100 -14.98 -6.94 -15.69
C SER A 100 -13.90 -7.67 -14.93
N ARG A 101 -13.70 -8.94 -15.26
CA ARG A 101 -12.64 -9.79 -14.67
C ARG A 101 -11.31 -9.41 -15.28
N LEU A 102 -10.25 -9.24 -14.49
CA LEU A 102 -8.90 -9.00 -15.00
C LEU A 102 -8.44 -10.15 -15.90
N ASN A 103 -8.80 -11.40 -15.56
CA ASN A 103 -8.54 -12.56 -16.42
C ASN A 103 -9.20 -12.47 -17.81
N ASP A 104 -10.33 -11.76 -17.94
CA ASP A 104 -11.00 -11.54 -19.22
C ASP A 104 -10.41 -10.34 -19.97
N LEU A 105 -10.10 -9.26 -19.24
CA LEU A 105 -9.53 -8.03 -19.80
C LEU A 105 -8.12 -8.25 -20.36
N CYS A 106 -7.32 -9.08 -19.68
CA CYS A 106 -5.96 -9.39 -20.11
C CYS A 106 -5.60 -10.86 -19.86
N PRO A 107 -5.95 -11.77 -20.79
CA PRO A 107 -5.73 -13.21 -20.61
C PRO A 107 -4.26 -13.66 -20.52
N ASN A 108 -3.31 -12.81 -20.96
CA ASN A 108 -1.87 -13.09 -20.93
C ASN A 108 -1.14 -12.27 -19.86
N CYS A 109 -1.85 -11.48 -19.06
CA CYS A 109 -1.25 -10.72 -17.98
C CYS A 109 -0.80 -11.63 -16.84
N THR A 110 0.14 -11.15 -16.03
CA THR A 110 0.62 -11.83 -14.83
C THR A 110 0.53 -10.89 -13.64
N MET A 111 0.71 -11.38 -12.41
CA MET A 111 0.69 -10.51 -11.23
C MET A 111 1.69 -9.36 -11.35
N PHE A 112 2.87 -9.63 -11.90
CA PHE A 112 4.06 -8.79 -11.81
C PHE A 112 4.62 -8.34 -13.17
N GLY A 113 3.96 -8.63 -14.28
CA GLY A 113 4.42 -8.26 -15.62
C GLY A 113 5.86 -8.71 -15.89
N THR A 114 6.75 -7.73 -16.10
CA THR A 114 8.20 -7.88 -16.33
C THR A 114 9.04 -7.86 -15.06
N GLY A 115 8.46 -7.49 -13.92
CA GLY A 115 9.15 -7.35 -12.65
C GLY A 115 9.58 -5.91 -12.30
N ASP A 116 9.32 -4.94 -13.18
CA ASP A 116 9.56 -3.51 -12.91
C ASP A 116 8.35 -2.83 -12.27
N TYR A 117 8.18 -3.01 -10.96
CA TYR A 117 6.97 -2.57 -10.26
C TYR A 117 6.76 -1.05 -10.26
N LEU A 118 7.79 -0.25 -10.50
CA LEU A 118 7.65 1.20 -10.56
C LEU A 118 6.78 1.63 -11.75
N ASN A 119 6.64 0.79 -12.78
CA ASN A 119 5.87 1.09 -13.98
C ASN A 119 4.51 0.37 -14.05
N ASP A 120 4.17 -0.38 -13.00
CA ASP A 120 3.01 -1.29 -12.98
C ASP A 120 1.71 -0.66 -12.46
N ILE A 121 1.79 0.53 -11.84
CA ILE A 121 0.62 1.19 -11.25
C ILE A 121 0.46 2.61 -11.77
N SER A 122 -0.74 2.89 -12.27
CA SER A 122 -1.18 4.20 -12.75
C SER A 122 -2.56 4.51 -12.19
N GLN A 123 -2.73 5.72 -11.67
CA GLN A 123 -4.00 6.18 -11.12
C GLN A 123 -5.02 6.42 -12.25
N GLY A 124 -6.24 5.93 -12.08
CA GLY A 124 -7.36 6.25 -12.98
C GLY A 124 -8.28 7.32 -12.45
N ALA A 125 -9.59 7.06 -12.50
CA ALA A 125 -10.62 8.10 -12.36
C ALA A 125 -10.90 8.60 -10.93
N ILE A 126 -10.25 8.08 -9.89
CA ILE A 126 -10.50 8.45 -8.49
C ILE A 126 -9.28 9.09 -7.83
N GLY A 127 -9.51 9.94 -6.84
CA GLY A 127 -8.48 10.73 -6.15
C GLY A 127 -7.75 9.98 -5.03
N ASP A 128 -7.16 8.82 -5.32
CA ASP A 128 -6.46 7.96 -4.37
C ASP A 128 -4.94 7.91 -4.60
N CYS A 129 -4.36 8.99 -5.13
CA CYS A 129 -2.93 9.13 -5.41
C CYS A 129 -2.00 8.73 -4.25
N TYR A 130 -2.42 8.96 -3.00
CA TYR A 130 -1.70 8.57 -1.80
C TYR A 130 -1.53 7.05 -1.68
N PHE A 131 -2.54 6.28 -2.13
CA PHE A 131 -2.49 4.83 -2.22
C PHE A 131 -1.51 4.40 -3.31
N MET A 132 -1.63 4.96 -4.51
CA MET A 132 -0.73 4.64 -5.63
C MET A 132 0.73 4.91 -5.29
N ALA A 133 1.02 6.10 -4.76
CA ALA A 133 2.36 6.52 -4.37
C ALA A 133 2.89 5.71 -3.17
N GLY A 134 2.04 5.41 -2.19
CA GLY A 134 2.41 4.58 -1.03
C GLY A 134 2.74 3.14 -1.43
N ALA A 135 1.88 2.51 -2.25
CA ALA A 135 2.11 1.16 -2.75
C ALA A 135 3.37 1.09 -3.63
N THR A 136 3.61 2.08 -4.49
CA THR A 136 4.85 2.16 -5.30
C THR A 136 6.09 2.29 -4.42
N ALA A 137 6.04 3.08 -3.35
CA ALA A 137 7.15 3.23 -2.41
C ALA A 137 7.47 1.90 -1.70
N VAL A 138 6.46 1.10 -1.38
CA VAL A 138 6.66 -0.26 -0.85
C VAL A 138 7.29 -1.16 -1.92
N ALA A 139 6.84 -1.03 -3.17
CA ALA A 139 7.27 -1.80 -4.34
C ALA A 139 8.72 -1.56 -4.77
N GLU A 140 9.33 -0.45 -4.36
CA GLU A 140 10.74 -0.13 -4.63
C GLU A 140 11.72 -1.25 -4.23
N ILE A 141 11.37 -2.03 -3.19
CA ILE A 141 12.16 -3.16 -2.73
C ILE A 141 11.39 -4.46 -2.96
N ASP A 142 11.79 -5.20 -4.00
CA ASP A 142 11.17 -6.45 -4.45
C ASP A 142 10.82 -7.43 -3.33
N ASN A 143 11.78 -7.73 -2.46
CA ASN A 143 11.61 -8.72 -1.41
C ASN A 143 10.59 -8.29 -0.37
N ARG A 144 10.51 -6.98 -0.07
CA ARG A 144 9.49 -6.41 0.82
C ARG A 144 8.12 -6.49 0.16
N PHE A 145 8.03 -6.10 -1.11
CA PHE A 145 6.77 -6.05 -1.84
C PHE A 145 6.14 -7.42 -2.06
N LYS A 146 6.93 -8.41 -2.47
CA LYS A 146 6.45 -9.78 -2.72
C LYS A 146 5.83 -10.44 -1.49
N LYS A 147 6.24 -10.06 -0.27
CA LYS A 147 5.64 -10.57 0.99
C LYS A 147 4.15 -10.23 1.12
N ILE A 148 3.67 -9.22 0.42
CA ILE A 148 2.25 -8.83 0.40
C ILE A 148 1.40 -9.89 -0.32
N PHE A 149 1.96 -10.66 -1.25
CA PHE A 149 1.18 -11.55 -2.12
C PHE A 149 1.24 -13.00 -1.63
N VAL A 150 0.09 -13.59 -1.28
CA VAL A 150 0.00 -14.98 -0.79
C VAL A 150 -0.06 -15.97 -1.96
N ASN A 151 -0.84 -15.66 -2.99
CA ASN A 151 -0.98 -16.48 -4.19
C ASN A 151 -0.86 -15.61 -5.46
N PRO A 152 0.36 -15.20 -5.85
CA PRO A 152 0.56 -14.35 -7.01
C PRO A 152 0.26 -15.04 -8.35
N GLU A 153 0.14 -16.38 -8.37
CA GLU A 153 -0.13 -17.12 -9.59
C GLU A 153 -1.53 -16.86 -10.14
N ILE A 154 -1.61 -16.59 -11.45
CA ILE A 154 -2.87 -16.46 -12.16
C ILE A 154 -3.64 -17.77 -12.03
N ASN A 155 -4.89 -17.67 -11.61
CA ASN A 155 -5.72 -18.84 -11.32
C ASN A 155 -7.11 -18.69 -11.92
N TRP A 156 -7.71 -19.84 -12.24
CA TRP A 156 -9.00 -19.93 -12.92
C TRP A 156 -10.17 -19.52 -12.00
N ALA A 157 -9.96 -19.51 -10.68
CA ALA A 157 -10.93 -18.98 -9.72
C ALA A 157 -11.00 -17.45 -9.71
N GLY A 158 -9.99 -16.75 -10.26
CA GLY A 158 -9.92 -15.29 -10.20
C GLY A 158 -9.88 -14.76 -8.77
N LEU A 159 -9.22 -15.49 -7.86
CA LEU A 159 -9.15 -15.19 -6.43
C LEU A 159 -7.69 -14.87 -6.05
N TYR A 160 -7.48 -13.73 -5.39
CA TYR A 160 -6.17 -13.30 -4.93
C TYR A 160 -6.20 -12.93 -3.44
N ALA A 161 -5.16 -13.34 -2.72
CA ALA A 161 -4.99 -13.18 -1.30
C ALA A 161 -3.72 -12.38 -0.98
N PHE A 162 -3.83 -11.47 -0.02
CA PHE A 162 -2.79 -10.54 0.38
C PHE A 162 -2.53 -10.58 1.88
N ASN A 163 -1.26 -10.55 2.28
CA ASN A 163 -0.83 -10.27 3.63
C ASN A 163 -0.92 -8.76 3.85
N VAL A 164 -1.81 -8.35 4.74
CA VAL A 164 -2.06 -6.95 5.09
C VAL A 164 -2.16 -6.81 6.60
N TYR A 165 -2.16 -5.58 7.09
CA TYR A 165 -2.25 -5.28 8.51
C TYR A 165 -3.49 -4.44 8.79
N VAL A 166 -4.33 -4.93 9.70
CA VAL A 166 -5.55 -4.26 10.14
C VAL A 166 -5.40 -3.95 11.62
N ARG A 167 -5.31 -2.66 11.94
CA ARG A 167 -4.92 -2.15 13.26
C ARG A 167 -3.54 -2.60 13.75
N GLY A 168 -2.67 -3.10 12.88
CA GLY A 168 -1.37 -3.67 13.27
C GLY A 168 -1.31 -5.21 13.24
N ILE A 169 -2.49 -5.85 13.20
CA ILE A 169 -2.61 -7.31 13.23
C ILE A 169 -2.47 -7.84 11.81
N PRO A 170 -1.61 -8.83 11.56
CA PRO A 170 -1.52 -9.49 10.26
C PRO A 170 -2.83 -10.19 9.92
N HIS A 171 -3.35 -9.91 8.74
CA HIS A 171 -4.54 -10.50 8.16
C HIS A 171 -4.23 -11.01 6.75
N VAL A 172 -4.82 -12.14 6.38
CA VAL A 172 -4.92 -12.56 4.98
C VAL A 172 -6.23 -12.02 4.42
N MET A 173 -6.14 -11.02 3.56
CA MET A 173 -7.29 -10.46 2.85
C MET A 173 -7.45 -11.12 1.49
N VAL A 174 -8.66 -11.56 1.16
CA VAL A 174 -8.99 -12.14 -0.14
C VAL A 174 -9.88 -11.19 -0.93
N VAL A 175 -9.63 -11.06 -2.23
CA VAL A 175 -10.52 -10.39 -3.21
C VAL A 175 -10.65 -11.25 -4.47
N ASP A 176 -11.75 -11.10 -5.19
CA ASP A 176 -11.84 -11.59 -6.56
C ASP A 176 -11.27 -10.56 -7.56
N ASP A 177 -11.05 -10.99 -8.80
CA ASP A 177 -10.46 -10.20 -9.89
C ASP A 177 -11.46 -9.37 -10.69
N ALA A 178 -12.73 -9.26 -10.27
CA ALA A 178 -13.69 -8.36 -10.90
C ALA A 178 -13.41 -6.91 -10.47
N VAL A 179 -13.12 -6.02 -11.41
CA VAL A 179 -12.86 -4.61 -11.16
C VAL A 179 -13.90 -3.72 -11.87
N PRO A 180 -14.17 -2.52 -11.34
CA PRO A 180 -15.00 -1.53 -12.03
C PRO A 180 -14.35 -1.16 -13.35
N ALA A 181 -15.09 -1.26 -14.45
CA ALA A 181 -14.60 -1.04 -15.80
C ALA A 181 -15.41 0.04 -16.51
N GLY A 182 -14.80 0.70 -17.51
CA GLY A 182 -15.46 1.75 -18.27
C GLY A 182 -16.79 1.28 -18.91
N SER A 183 -17.58 2.19 -19.49
CA SER A 183 -18.90 1.87 -20.05
C SER A 183 -18.92 0.69 -21.03
N GLN A 184 -17.81 0.46 -21.75
CA GLN A 184 -17.64 -0.68 -22.66
C GLN A 184 -17.18 -1.96 -21.96
N GLY A 185 -16.64 -1.90 -20.75
CA GLY A 185 -16.11 -3.04 -20.01
C GLY A 185 -14.78 -3.56 -20.57
N LEU A 186 -13.95 -2.66 -21.13
CA LEU A 186 -12.71 -3.02 -21.84
C LEU A 186 -11.44 -2.59 -21.11
N SER A 187 -11.55 -1.76 -20.08
CA SER A 187 -10.44 -1.32 -19.24
C SER A 187 -10.95 -1.02 -17.83
N PRO A 188 -10.11 -1.18 -16.79
CA PRO A 188 -10.42 -0.70 -15.46
C PRO A 188 -10.74 0.80 -15.47
N SER A 189 -11.62 1.25 -14.56
CA SER A 189 -11.95 2.68 -14.40
C SER A 189 -11.03 3.41 -13.44
N PHE A 190 -10.45 2.68 -12.48
CA PHE A 190 -9.63 3.22 -11.40
C PHE A 190 -8.18 2.82 -11.66
N ALA A 191 -7.45 2.14 -10.78
CA ALA A 191 -6.10 1.67 -11.09
C ALA A 191 -6.06 0.88 -12.41
N GLU A 192 -5.10 1.22 -13.27
CA GLU A 192 -4.94 0.59 -14.57
C GLU A 192 -4.12 -0.71 -14.49
N ILE A 193 -4.29 -1.58 -15.49
CA ILE A 193 -3.35 -2.70 -15.72
C ILE A 193 -2.03 -2.08 -16.19
N GLY A 194 -0.90 -2.50 -15.63
CA GLY A 194 0.41 -1.99 -16.01
C GLY A 194 0.70 -2.20 -17.49
N SER A 195 1.53 -1.32 -18.07
CA SER A 195 1.82 -1.35 -19.52
C SER A 195 2.49 -2.63 -19.99
N ASP A 196 3.09 -3.37 -19.06
CA ASP A 196 3.78 -4.64 -19.29
C ASP A 196 2.91 -5.87 -18.95
N GLY A 197 1.64 -5.63 -18.63
CA GLY A 197 0.67 -6.66 -18.27
C GLY A 197 0.69 -7.09 -16.81
N SER A 198 1.20 -6.27 -15.89
CA SER A 198 1.03 -6.46 -14.45
C SER A 198 -0.39 -6.12 -13.97
N ILE A 199 -0.95 -6.95 -13.07
CA ILE A 199 -2.33 -6.78 -12.57
C ILE A 199 -2.41 -6.44 -11.07
N TRP A 200 -1.27 -6.30 -10.39
CA TRP A 200 -1.29 -6.07 -8.95
C TRP A 200 -1.89 -4.71 -8.57
N GLY A 201 -1.75 -3.67 -9.40
CA GLY A 201 -2.30 -2.33 -9.14
C GLY A 201 -3.81 -2.35 -8.89
N PRO A 202 -4.63 -2.81 -9.87
CA PRO A 202 -6.07 -2.94 -9.71
C PRO A 202 -6.49 -3.85 -8.55
N LEU A 203 -5.74 -4.92 -8.28
CA LEU A 203 -6.06 -5.85 -7.20
C LEU A 203 -5.78 -5.28 -5.81
N LEU A 204 -4.64 -4.60 -5.61
CA LEU A 204 -4.32 -3.96 -4.33
C LEU A 204 -5.23 -2.75 -4.08
N GLU A 205 -5.58 -1.98 -5.11
CA GLU A 205 -6.55 -0.89 -4.99
C GLU A 205 -7.92 -1.43 -4.55
N LYS A 206 -8.36 -2.56 -5.12
CA LYS A 206 -9.58 -3.24 -4.67
C LYS A 206 -9.49 -3.73 -3.22
N ALA A 207 -8.35 -4.31 -2.83
CA ALA A 207 -8.11 -4.74 -1.46
C ALA A 207 -8.19 -3.54 -0.47
N TRP A 208 -7.62 -2.40 -0.87
CA TRP A 208 -7.69 -1.15 -0.11
C TRP A 208 -9.13 -0.60 -0.02
N ALA A 209 -9.89 -0.61 -1.12
CA ALA A 209 -11.30 -0.25 -1.12
C ALA A 209 -12.14 -1.17 -0.22
N LYS A 210 -11.87 -2.48 -0.23
CA LYS A 210 -12.51 -3.45 0.67
C LYS A 210 -12.18 -3.18 2.13
N PHE A 211 -10.96 -2.78 2.44
CA PHE A 211 -10.57 -2.35 3.79
C PHE A 211 -11.32 -1.08 4.22
N ALA A 212 -11.38 -0.09 3.33
CA ALA A 212 -11.91 1.24 3.59
C ALA A 212 -13.44 1.38 3.51
N ASN A 213 -14.20 0.30 3.30
CA ASN A 213 -15.64 0.23 2.96
C ASN A 213 -15.93 0.00 1.47
N ASN A 214 -15.54 0.93 0.61
CA ASN A 214 -15.78 0.93 -0.84
C ASN A 214 -14.75 1.83 -1.56
N TYR A 215 -14.84 1.96 -2.89
CA TYR A 215 -13.93 2.82 -3.68
C TYR A 215 -14.07 4.32 -3.37
N GLU A 216 -15.25 4.80 -2.98
CA GLU A 216 -15.46 6.19 -2.60
C GLU A 216 -14.68 6.59 -1.34
N PHE A 217 -14.57 5.66 -0.38
CA PHE A 217 -13.87 5.89 0.89
C PHE A 217 -12.34 5.82 0.76
N ILE A 218 -11.80 5.46 -0.40
CA ILE A 218 -10.36 5.59 -0.68
C ILE A 218 -10.03 6.88 -1.42
N VAL A 219 -10.99 7.76 -1.68
CA VAL A 219 -10.72 9.11 -2.21
C VAL A 219 -10.16 9.99 -1.10
N GLY A 220 -8.93 10.49 -1.30
CA GLY A 220 -8.21 11.33 -0.36
C GLY A 220 -7.69 10.57 0.86
N GLY A 221 -6.42 10.77 1.17
CA GLY A 221 -5.78 10.08 2.29
C GLY A 221 -4.31 10.40 2.42
N SER A 222 -3.66 9.67 3.32
CA SER A 222 -2.26 9.86 3.63
C SER A 222 -1.45 8.60 3.34
N PRO A 223 -0.24 8.71 2.74
CA PRO A 223 0.55 7.54 2.36
C PRO A 223 0.95 6.65 3.55
N ASN A 224 1.04 7.20 4.76
CA ASN A 224 1.30 6.41 5.96
C ASN A 224 0.23 5.34 6.24
N GLU A 225 -1.04 5.60 5.92
CA GLU A 225 -2.13 4.61 6.07
C GLU A 225 -1.86 3.38 5.22
N VAL A 226 -1.35 3.62 4.00
CA VAL A 226 -1.06 2.60 2.98
C VAL A 226 0.17 1.80 3.38
N VAL A 227 1.22 2.49 3.83
CA VAL A 227 2.44 1.87 4.32
C VAL A 227 2.15 0.97 5.52
N GLN A 228 1.36 1.43 6.49
CA GLN A 228 0.95 0.62 7.63
C GLN A 228 0.11 -0.57 7.19
N PHE A 229 -0.87 -0.36 6.31
CA PHE A 229 -1.71 -1.43 5.77
C PHE A 229 -0.91 -2.53 5.06
N LEU A 230 0.11 -2.18 4.27
CA LEU A 230 0.87 -3.16 3.49
C LEU A 230 2.04 -3.78 4.24
N THR A 231 2.63 -3.09 5.22
CA THR A 231 3.93 -3.50 5.81
C THR A 231 4.00 -3.45 7.33
N ASN A 232 2.98 -2.91 7.98
CA ASN A 232 2.97 -2.56 9.40
C ASN A 232 4.04 -1.56 9.86
N SER A 233 4.83 -0.97 8.96
CA SER A 233 5.94 -0.11 9.33
C SER A 233 5.51 1.07 10.20
N PRO A 234 6.26 1.41 11.26
CA PRO A 234 6.13 2.69 11.96
C PRO A 234 6.41 3.83 10.99
N THR A 235 5.50 4.81 10.92
CA THR A 235 5.63 5.93 9.98
C THR A 235 5.75 7.26 10.70
N THR A 236 6.66 8.10 10.26
CA THR A 236 6.81 9.49 10.72
C THR A 236 6.59 10.47 9.58
N SER A 237 6.39 11.74 9.92
CA SER A 237 6.31 12.81 8.94
C SER A 237 6.84 14.12 9.49
N PHE A 238 7.37 14.97 8.62
CA PHE A 238 7.81 16.32 8.98
C PHE A 238 7.47 17.31 7.86
N LYS A 239 7.19 18.56 8.25
CA LYS A 239 7.00 19.63 7.26
C LYS A 239 8.34 20.14 6.78
N THR A 240 8.47 20.35 5.47
CA THR A 240 9.72 20.83 4.87
C THR A 240 10.13 22.21 5.38
N ASN A 241 9.17 23.06 5.73
CA ASN A 241 9.45 24.39 6.30
C ASN A 241 9.89 24.40 7.77
N GLN A 242 9.95 23.24 8.43
CA GLN A 242 10.39 23.12 9.83
C GLN A 242 11.89 22.79 9.96
N LEU A 243 12.55 22.41 8.87
CA LEU A 243 13.93 21.94 8.86
C LEU A 243 14.75 22.72 7.83
N SER A 244 16.07 22.81 8.04
CA SER A 244 16.98 23.33 7.03
C SER A 244 17.16 22.33 5.88
N LEU A 245 17.58 22.81 4.71
CA LEU A 245 17.90 21.96 3.55
C LEU A 245 18.90 20.85 3.91
N ASP A 246 19.94 21.18 4.68
CA ASP A 246 20.94 20.20 5.13
C ASP A 246 20.35 19.13 6.07
N ALA A 247 19.42 19.52 6.96
CA ALA A 247 18.75 18.58 7.85
C ALA A 247 17.82 17.65 7.07
N ILE A 248 17.07 18.17 6.10
CA ILE A 248 16.23 17.38 5.19
C ILE A 248 17.09 16.39 4.41
N TRP A 249 18.17 16.87 3.80
CA TRP A 249 19.10 16.03 3.04
C TRP A 249 19.67 14.90 3.90
N LYS A 250 20.13 15.21 5.12
CA LYS A 250 20.68 14.21 6.04
C LYS A 250 19.63 13.15 6.41
N LEU A 251 18.41 13.56 6.72
CA LEU A 251 17.34 12.62 7.08
C LEU A 251 16.94 11.71 5.92
N LEU A 252 16.80 12.27 4.71
CA LEU A 252 16.34 11.51 3.55
C LEU A 252 17.44 10.64 2.95
N SER A 253 18.70 11.09 2.93
CA SER A 253 19.83 10.23 2.57
C SER A 253 20.02 9.07 3.54
N GLN A 254 19.82 9.29 4.84
CA GLN A 254 19.83 8.19 5.82
C GLN A 254 18.67 7.23 5.62
N SER A 255 17.47 7.75 5.33
CA SER A 255 16.28 6.95 5.07
C SER A 255 16.43 6.09 3.81
N ASP A 256 17.02 6.65 2.75
CA ASP A 256 17.33 5.96 1.50
C ASP A 256 18.33 4.80 1.73
N ILE A 257 19.43 5.05 2.46
CA ILE A 257 20.40 4.00 2.85
C ILE A 257 19.74 2.88 3.65
N GLN A 258 18.74 3.20 4.45
CA GLN A 258 17.99 2.24 5.26
C GLN A 258 16.88 1.52 4.47
N ASN A 259 16.69 1.86 3.19
CA ASN A 259 15.57 1.40 2.36
C ASN A 259 14.20 1.72 3.01
N ASN A 260 14.10 2.82 3.75
CA ASN A 260 12.83 3.27 4.31
C ASN A 260 11.87 3.64 3.17
N ILE A 261 10.57 3.47 3.42
CA ILE A 261 9.52 3.77 2.46
C ILE A 261 9.27 5.28 2.49
N MET A 262 9.43 6.00 1.39
CA MET A 262 9.36 7.47 1.39
C MET A 262 8.33 8.04 0.43
N ASN A 263 7.59 9.04 0.90
CA ASN A 263 6.61 9.79 0.11
C ASN A 263 6.69 11.29 0.40
N VAL A 264 6.29 12.10 -0.57
CA VAL A 264 6.26 13.56 -0.46
C VAL A 264 4.93 14.09 -0.97
N VAL A 265 4.48 15.20 -0.40
CA VAL A 265 3.16 15.76 -0.71
C VAL A 265 3.30 17.22 -1.11
N THR A 266 2.70 17.58 -2.24
CA THR A 266 2.67 18.96 -2.73
C THR A 266 1.70 19.81 -1.91
N ASN A 267 1.76 21.13 -2.09
CA ASN A 267 0.91 22.05 -1.36
C ASN A 267 -0.58 21.69 -1.49
N THR A 268 -1.33 21.92 -0.41
CA THR A 268 -2.78 21.75 -0.37
C THR A 268 -3.52 23.07 -0.62
N SER A 269 -2.86 24.08 -1.22
CA SER A 269 -3.56 25.28 -1.69
C SER A 269 -4.56 24.88 -2.78
N GLY A 270 -5.65 25.63 -2.90
CA GLY A 270 -6.76 25.32 -3.83
C GLY A 270 -6.41 25.42 -5.32
N ASP A 271 -5.13 25.57 -5.65
CA ASP A 271 -4.63 25.58 -7.02
C ASP A 271 -4.58 24.13 -7.54
N ALA A 272 -4.77 23.96 -8.85
CA ALA A 272 -4.61 22.66 -9.50
C ALA A 272 -3.13 22.33 -9.77
N VAL A 273 -2.30 23.36 -9.95
CA VAL A 273 -0.90 23.25 -10.38
C VAL A 273 0.00 24.00 -9.39
N CYS A 274 1.00 23.29 -8.91
CA CYS A 274 2.02 23.72 -7.96
C CYS A 274 3.29 24.15 -8.71
N PRO A 275 4.31 24.72 -8.03
CA PRO A 275 5.57 25.07 -8.65
C PRO A 275 6.16 23.92 -9.49
N PHE A 276 6.85 24.31 -10.56
CA PHE A 276 7.46 23.41 -11.54
C PHE A 276 6.48 22.52 -12.33
N ASN A 277 5.23 22.97 -12.45
CA ASN A 277 4.14 22.27 -13.14
C ASN A 277 3.77 20.92 -12.50
N LEU A 278 4.00 20.78 -11.20
CA LEU A 278 3.57 19.62 -10.43
C LEU A 278 2.09 19.71 -10.10
N ALA A 279 1.39 18.58 -10.00
CA ALA A 279 0.03 18.56 -9.46
C ALA A 279 0.02 18.98 -7.99
N CYS A 280 -0.90 19.87 -7.61
CA CYS A 280 -1.18 20.20 -6.20
C CYS A 280 -2.11 19.18 -5.54
N GLN A 281 -2.16 19.19 -4.20
CA GLN A 281 -2.97 18.24 -3.41
C GLN A 281 -2.68 16.78 -3.78
N HIS A 282 -1.42 16.48 -4.12
CA HIS A 282 -1.02 15.22 -4.72
C HIS A 282 0.15 14.61 -3.98
N VAL A 283 0.15 13.27 -3.89
CA VAL A 283 1.20 12.50 -3.23
C VAL A 283 2.09 11.88 -4.30
N TYR A 284 3.40 12.01 -4.10
CA TYR A 284 4.43 11.41 -4.94
C TYR A 284 5.24 10.41 -4.12
N THR A 285 5.87 9.47 -4.81
CA THR A 285 6.88 8.59 -4.21
C THR A 285 8.23 9.28 -4.24
N LEU A 286 8.97 9.27 -3.13
CA LEU A 286 10.38 9.68 -3.11
C LEU A 286 11.21 8.40 -3.22
N LEU A 287 11.80 8.16 -4.39
CA LEU A 287 12.53 6.94 -4.76
C LEU A 287 14.01 6.94 -4.34
N GLY A 288 14.42 7.94 -3.57
CA GLY A 288 15.81 8.07 -3.10
C GLY A 288 16.47 9.38 -3.49
N VAL A 289 17.77 9.44 -3.26
CA VAL A 289 18.56 10.65 -3.42
C VAL A 289 19.88 10.40 -4.14
N ALA A 290 20.41 11.43 -4.81
CA ALA A 290 21.71 11.36 -5.46
C ALA A 290 22.48 12.66 -5.29
N THR A 291 23.80 12.59 -5.26
CA THR A 291 24.66 13.78 -5.33
C THR A 291 25.42 13.76 -6.65
N VAL A 292 25.33 14.84 -7.41
CA VAL A 292 26.14 15.06 -8.60
C VAL A 292 27.26 16.05 -8.31
N TYR A 293 28.44 15.73 -8.83
CA TYR A 293 29.66 16.53 -8.69
C TYR A 293 30.12 17.00 -10.06
N ASN A 294 30.53 18.26 -10.16
CA ASN A 294 31.31 18.71 -11.30
C ASN A 294 32.70 18.05 -11.33
N ALA A 295 33.42 18.19 -12.45
CA ALA A 295 34.67 17.47 -12.71
C ALA A 295 35.75 17.64 -11.62
N ASP A 296 35.85 18.83 -11.01
CA ASP A 296 36.84 19.15 -9.98
C ASP A 296 36.30 19.02 -8.53
N LYS A 297 35.06 18.53 -8.37
CA LYS A 297 34.34 18.38 -7.08
C LYS A 297 34.13 19.68 -6.30
N THR A 298 34.29 20.84 -6.94
CA THR A 298 34.07 22.14 -6.28
C THR A 298 32.59 22.49 -6.19
N GLN A 299 31.76 21.98 -7.10
CA GLN A 299 30.31 22.12 -7.08
C GLN A 299 29.65 20.78 -6.79
N VAL A 300 28.78 20.81 -5.80
CA VAL A 300 28.00 19.67 -5.32
C VAL A 300 26.53 20.04 -5.43
N THR A 301 25.74 19.19 -6.08
CA THR A 301 24.28 19.35 -6.11
C THR A 301 23.62 18.06 -5.64
N ASN A 302 22.84 18.20 -4.57
CA ASN A 302 22.00 17.15 -4.02
C ASN A 302 20.69 17.10 -4.79
N LEU A 303 20.23 15.91 -5.16
CA LEU A 303 19.05 15.69 -5.97
C LEU A 303 18.11 14.69 -5.27
N TYR A 304 16.81 14.94 -5.41
CA TYR A 304 15.75 14.05 -4.93
C TYR A 304 15.07 13.40 -6.12
N ARG A 305 14.99 12.07 -6.15
CA ARG A 305 14.33 11.30 -7.22
C ARG A 305 12.87 11.07 -6.86
N ILE A 306 11.95 11.58 -7.67
CA ILE A 306 10.53 11.62 -7.33
C ILE A 306 9.73 10.98 -8.45
N ARG A 307 8.68 10.22 -8.10
CA ARG A 307 7.77 9.61 -9.07
C ARG A 307 6.34 10.09 -8.89
N ASN A 308 5.74 10.53 -9.99
CA ASN A 308 4.32 10.83 -10.11
C ASN A 308 3.50 9.54 -10.26
N PRO A 309 2.47 9.29 -9.41
CA PRO A 309 1.61 8.11 -9.55
C PRO A 309 0.76 8.07 -10.84
N TRP A 310 0.76 9.12 -11.66
CA TRP A 310 0.16 9.11 -13.00
C TRP A 310 1.05 8.50 -14.08
N LYS A 311 2.29 8.11 -13.72
CA LYS A 311 3.28 7.53 -14.65
C LYS A 311 3.57 8.42 -15.86
N VAL A 312 3.42 9.73 -15.68
CA VAL A 312 3.76 10.74 -16.66
C VAL A 312 4.42 11.90 -15.95
N ASP A 313 5.38 12.54 -16.61
CA ASP A 313 6.12 13.68 -16.05
C ASP A 313 5.21 14.90 -15.90
N ALA A 314 4.06 14.87 -16.59
CA ALA A 314 3.04 15.92 -16.61
C ALA A 314 3.60 17.31 -17.00
N GLY A 315 4.71 17.34 -17.73
CA GLY A 315 5.39 18.57 -18.13
C GLY A 315 6.17 19.23 -17.00
N PHE A 316 6.69 18.45 -16.03
CA PHE A 316 7.62 18.95 -15.01
C PHE A 316 8.73 19.78 -15.66
N ASN A 317 8.92 21.01 -15.17
CA ASN A 317 9.84 21.99 -15.79
C ASN A 317 10.91 22.52 -14.83
N GLY A 318 11.30 21.70 -13.85
CA GLY A 318 12.46 21.98 -12.99
C GLY A 318 13.81 21.88 -13.69
N THR A 319 14.86 22.26 -12.96
CA THR A 319 16.26 22.33 -13.43
C THR A 319 16.74 21.00 -13.99
N PHE A 320 16.35 19.90 -13.34
CA PHE A 320 16.71 18.54 -13.71
C PHE A 320 15.53 17.76 -14.33
N SER A 321 14.73 18.44 -15.17
CA SER A 321 13.76 17.78 -16.04
C SER A 321 14.44 16.86 -17.06
N ASP A 322 13.70 15.90 -17.60
CA ASP A 322 14.21 14.80 -18.40
C ASP A 322 15.14 15.19 -19.55
N ASN A 323 14.74 16.20 -20.30
CA ASN A 323 15.46 16.68 -21.48
C ASN A 323 16.40 17.86 -21.17
N ALA A 324 16.65 18.17 -19.89
CA ALA A 324 17.46 19.30 -19.49
C ALA A 324 18.92 19.12 -19.90
N SER A 325 19.53 20.16 -20.47
CA SER A 325 20.93 20.13 -20.91
C SER A 325 21.92 19.99 -19.75
N VAL A 326 21.51 20.31 -18.52
CA VAL A 326 22.33 20.15 -17.30
C VAL A 326 22.79 18.70 -17.10
N TRP A 327 22.00 17.72 -17.57
CA TRP A 327 22.35 16.31 -17.51
C TRP A 327 23.61 15.94 -18.30
N ASN A 328 23.96 16.73 -19.33
CA ASN A 328 25.16 16.56 -20.14
C ASN A 328 26.42 17.15 -19.50
N THR A 329 26.31 17.81 -18.34
CA THR A 329 27.44 18.38 -17.62
C THR A 329 28.41 17.26 -17.25
N VAL A 330 29.68 17.40 -17.69
CA VAL A 330 30.75 16.46 -17.33
C VAL A 330 31.08 16.67 -15.86
N GLY A 331 30.92 15.62 -15.09
CA GLY A 331 31.18 15.62 -13.68
C GLY A 331 32.36 14.73 -13.28
N PHE A 332 32.37 14.32 -12.02
CA PHE A 332 33.49 13.57 -11.45
C PHE A 332 33.74 12.25 -12.19
N ASP A 333 35.02 11.85 -12.29
CA ASP A 333 35.49 10.68 -13.05
C ASP A 333 35.10 10.67 -14.54
N GLY A 334 34.81 11.84 -15.12
CA GLY A 334 34.41 11.98 -16.52
C GLY A 334 32.97 11.51 -16.80
N LYS A 335 32.21 11.12 -15.77
CA LYS A 335 30.80 10.75 -15.90
C LYS A 335 29.94 12.01 -16.01
N THR A 336 28.93 11.99 -16.88
CA THR A 336 27.93 13.06 -16.90
C THR A 336 27.09 13.06 -15.63
N TYR A 337 26.38 14.16 -15.35
CA TYR A 337 25.43 14.21 -14.23
C TYR A 337 24.36 13.11 -14.35
N ALA A 338 23.87 12.83 -15.57
CA ALA A 338 22.93 11.74 -15.80
C ALA A 338 23.52 10.38 -15.37
N GLN A 339 24.78 10.10 -15.71
CA GLN A 339 25.45 8.85 -15.35
C GLN A 339 25.75 8.74 -13.85
N GLN A 340 25.98 9.86 -13.16
CA GLN A 340 26.16 9.88 -11.71
C GLN A 340 24.85 9.60 -10.97
N ALA A 341 23.75 10.21 -11.41
CA ALA A 341 22.43 10.06 -10.80
C ALA A 341 21.66 8.80 -11.25
N GLY A 342 22.09 8.16 -12.35
CA GLY A 342 21.32 7.08 -12.98
C GLY A 342 20.05 7.58 -13.68
N HIS A 343 20.11 8.79 -14.25
CA HIS A 343 18.99 9.40 -14.97
C HIS A 343 18.66 8.65 -16.27
N VAL A 344 17.36 8.49 -16.53
CA VAL A 344 16.80 7.87 -17.73
C VAL A 344 15.84 8.89 -18.34
N ILE A 345 15.93 9.10 -19.65
CA ILE A 345 15.00 9.98 -20.37
C ILE A 345 13.79 9.15 -20.79
N ALA A 346 12.67 9.30 -20.11
CA ALA A 346 11.43 8.57 -20.38
C ALA A 346 10.23 9.30 -19.77
N ASP A 347 9.08 9.31 -20.45
CA ASP A 347 7.83 9.78 -19.84
C ASP A 347 7.24 8.67 -18.96
N ASP A 348 7.88 8.45 -17.81
CA ASP A 348 7.53 7.42 -16.81
C ASP A 348 7.08 8.04 -15.47
N GLY A 349 7.05 9.37 -15.39
CA GLY A 349 6.69 10.13 -14.21
C GLY A 349 7.82 10.29 -13.20
N ILE A 350 9.04 9.85 -13.50
CA ILE A 350 10.21 9.96 -12.63
C ILE A 350 11.02 11.20 -13.02
N PHE A 351 11.18 12.12 -12.08
CA PHE A 351 11.96 13.34 -12.28
C PHE A 351 12.84 13.65 -11.08
N TRP A 352 13.74 14.62 -11.24
CA TRP A 352 14.68 15.03 -10.20
C TRP A 352 14.50 16.51 -9.84
N THR A 353 14.61 16.82 -8.55
CA THR A 353 14.52 18.20 -8.04
C THR A 353 15.78 18.58 -7.27
N THR A 354 16.20 19.85 -7.35
CA THR A 354 17.19 20.40 -6.39
C THR A 354 16.57 20.57 -4.99
N PRO A 355 17.35 20.84 -3.94
CA PRO A 355 16.82 21.08 -2.60
C PRO A 355 15.89 22.30 -2.54
N GLU A 356 16.18 23.35 -3.30
CA GLU A 356 15.36 24.56 -3.36
C GLU A 356 14.02 24.28 -4.05
N GLU A 357 14.05 23.54 -5.17
CA GLU A 357 12.84 23.14 -5.89
C GLU A 357 11.97 22.20 -5.05
N PHE A 358 12.62 21.29 -4.31
CA PHE A 358 11.98 20.34 -3.41
C PHE A 358 11.14 21.06 -2.34
N VAL A 359 11.74 22.01 -1.60
CA VAL A 359 11.01 22.72 -0.53
C VAL A 359 10.01 23.76 -1.05
N GLN A 360 10.16 24.23 -2.29
CA GLN A 360 9.15 25.06 -2.96
C GLN A 360 7.90 24.27 -3.35
N SER A 361 8.07 22.99 -3.67
CA SER A 361 7.00 22.14 -4.22
C SER A 361 6.30 21.31 -3.17
N PHE A 362 7.08 20.71 -2.25
CA PHE A 362 6.61 19.72 -1.29
C PHE A 362 6.57 20.31 0.11
N ILE A 363 5.42 20.17 0.78
CA ILE A 363 5.17 20.76 2.10
C ILE A 363 5.36 19.77 3.24
N ASN A 364 5.27 18.47 2.95
CA ASN A 364 5.37 17.41 3.94
C ASN A 364 6.07 16.19 3.35
N VAL A 365 6.91 15.55 4.17
CA VAL A 365 7.60 14.31 3.83
C VAL A 365 7.17 13.24 4.82
N PHE A 366 6.98 12.02 4.34
CA PHE A 366 6.61 10.85 5.11
C PHE A 366 7.68 9.77 4.94
N THR A 367 8.03 9.11 6.04
CA THR A 367 8.96 7.98 6.06
C THR A 367 8.33 6.81 6.82
N GLY A 368 8.39 5.62 6.25
CA GLY A 368 8.02 4.35 6.87
C GLY A 368 9.25 3.52 7.15
N GLU A 369 9.51 3.25 8.42
CA GLU A 369 10.67 2.48 8.84
C GLU A 369 10.41 0.99 8.64
N TYR A 370 11.10 0.37 7.68
CA TYR A 370 10.98 -1.06 7.39
C TYR A 370 12.30 -1.75 7.72
N ARG A 371 12.24 -2.77 8.58
CA ARG A 371 13.41 -3.54 9.00
C ARG A 371 13.09 -5.01 8.90
N ASP A 372 13.78 -5.72 8.02
CA ASP A 372 13.55 -7.15 7.76
C ASP A 372 13.77 -8.02 9.00
N GLU A 373 14.64 -7.59 9.91
CA GLU A 373 14.97 -8.32 11.13
C GLU A 373 14.00 -8.06 12.29
N PHE A 374 13.05 -7.13 12.14
CA PHE A 374 12.11 -6.80 13.22
C PHE A 374 10.89 -7.72 13.16
N VAL A 375 10.46 -8.15 14.34
CA VAL A 375 9.27 -9.00 14.54
C VAL A 375 8.19 -8.19 15.25
N THR A 376 6.96 -8.26 14.75
CA THR A 376 5.79 -7.72 15.44
C THR A 376 5.28 -8.74 16.46
N SER A 377 5.12 -8.30 17.71
CA SER A 377 4.38 -9.01 18.75
C SER A 377 3.20 -8.15 19.17
N TRP A 378 2.04 -8.78 19.37
CA TRP A 378 0.82 -8.03 19.66
C TRP A 378 -0.12 -8.72 20.64
N TYR A 379 -0.97 -7.90 21.24
CA TYR A 379 -2.12 -8.32 22.03
C TYR A 379 -3.36 -7.63 21.46
N ASP A 380 -4.30 -8.43 20.96
CA ASP A 380 -5.58 -7.93 20.45
C ASP A 380 -6.59 -7.80 21.59
N LYS A 381 -7.07 -6.58 21.80
CA LYS A 381 -8.15 -6.28 22.74
C LYS A 381 -9.42 -6.00 21.97
N VAL A 382 -10.39 -6.91 22.11
CA VAL A 382 -11.74 -6.76 21.55
C VAL A 382 -12.69 -6.23 22.62
N ASP A 383 -13.51 -5.25 22.23
CA ASP A 383 -14.57 -4.64 23.04
C ASP A 383 -14.12 -4.23 24.46
N ASP A 384 -13.17 -3.29 24.56
CA ASP A 384 -12.65 -2.86 25.86
C ASP A 384 -13.66 -2.03 26.66
N GLN A 385 -14.30 -2.66 27.65
CA GLN A 385 -15.19 -1.99 28.60
C GLN A 385 -14.49 -1.40 29.82
N VAL A 386 -13.16 -1.54 29.93
CA VAL A 386 -12.37 -1.10 31.09
C VAL A 386 -11.73 0.26 30.86
N ALA A 387 -11.04 0.41 29.73
CA ALA A 387 -10.22 1.59 29.48
C ALA A 387 -11.05 2.85 29.19
N ASN A 388 -10.67 3.96 29.82
CA ASN A 388 -11.17 5.31 29.56
C ASN A 388 -10.08 6.35 29.90
N SER A 389 -10.42 7.64 29.84
CA SER A 389 -9.47 8.75 30.02
C SER A 389 -8.81 8.80 31.40
N THR A 390 -9.37 8.12 32.40
CA THR A 390 -8.90 8.10 33.79
C THR A 390 -8.54 6.70 34.31
N ASN A 391 -9.13 5.65 33.75
CA ASN A 391 -8.88 4.26 34.11
C ASN A 391 -8.26 3.50 32.92
N PRO A 392 -7.00 3.05 32.97
CA PRO A 392 -6.36 2.44 31.82
C PRO A 392 -6.58 0.92 31.75
N SER A 393 -6.52 0.39 30.53
CA SER A 393 -6.13 -1.01 30.35
C SER A 393 -4.62 -1.14 30.48
N LYS A 394 -4.16 -2.25 31.07
CA LYS A 394 -2.75 -2.47 31.43
C LYS A 394 -2.20 -3.72 30.79
N TYR A 395 -1.02 -3.60 30.19
CA TYR A 395 -0.32 -4.68 29.50
C TYR A 395 1.09 -4.81 30.06
N ALA A 396 1.43 -5.97 30.60
CA ALA A 396 2.78 -6.23 31.11
C ALA A 396 3.54 -7.10 30.12
N PHE A 397 4.82 -6.79 29.92
CA PHE A 397 5.73 -7.59 29.10
C PHE A 397 7.12 -7.60 29.74
N THR A 398 7.90 -8.61 29.39
CA THR A 398 9.27 -8.79 29.90
C THR A 398 10.21 -8.95 28.72
N ILE A 399 11.34 -8.24 28.77
CA ILE A 399 12.45 -8.44 27.84
C ILE A 399 13.65 -8.99 28.59
N THR A 400 14.34 -9.95 27.97
CA THR A 400 15.46 -10.68 28.57
C THR A 400 16.82 -10.05 28.24
N GLU A 401 16.87 -9.21 27.21
CA GLU A 401 18.05 -8.47 26.79
C GLU A 401 17.66 -7.03 26.43
N SER A 402 18.65 -6.20 26.08
CA SER A 402 18.35 -4.85 25.61
C SER A 402 17.87 -4.89 24.16
N THR A 403 16.62 -4.52 23.94
CA THR A 403 15.93 -4.75 22.66
C THR A 403 15.49 -3.43 22.02
N PRO A 404 16.05 -3.05 20.86
CA PRO A 404 15.52 -1.96 20.03
C PRO A 404 14.08 -2.26 19.62
N MET A 405 13.18 -1.31 19.86
CA MET A 405 11.77 -1.52 19.55
C MET A 405 11.00 -0.22 19.33
N THR A 406 9.85 -0.36 18.68
CA THR A 406 8.77 0.63 18.75
C THR A 406 7.59 0.04 19.50
N ILE A 407 6.87 0.89 20.21
CA ILE A 407 5.67 0.51 20.98
C ILE A 407 4.52 1.41 20.58
N ARG A 408 3.37 0.84 20.22
CA ARG A 408 2.16 1.62 19.92
C ARG A 408 0.87 0.92 20.30
N VAL A 409 -0.20 1.71 20.35
CA VAL A 409 -1.57 1.23 20.43
C VAL A 409 -2.31 1.69 19.19
N VAL A 410 -2.96 0.77 18.50
CA VAL A 410 -3.55 1.04 17.20
C VAL A 410 -5.02 0.61 17.18
N THR A 411 -5.89 1.55 16.82
CA THR A 411 -7.34 1.36 16.69
C THR A 411 -7.73 1.23 15.22
N TYR A 412 -8.99 0.89 14.92
CA TYR A 412 -9.48 0.95 13.54
C TYR A 412 -9.36 2.41 13.04
N PRO A 413 -8.78 2.64 11.85
CA PRO A 413 -8.71 3.99 11.30
C PRO A 413 -10.11 4.48 10.93
N VAL A 414 -10.31 5.80 11.01
CA VAL A 414 -11.59 6.46 10.72
C VAL A 414 -12.15 6.08 9.35
N ARG A 415 -11.27 5.81 8.37
CA ARG A 415 -11.64 5.38 7.02
C ARG A 415 -12.47 4.09 6.99
N MET A 416 -12.30 3.19 7.95
CA MET A 416 -13.09 1.96 8.04
C MET A 416 -14.51 2.20 8.56
N TYR A 417 -14.80 3.37 9.12
CA TYR A 417 -16.15 3.72 9.60
C TYR A 417 -16.93 4.44 8.51
N PRO A 418 -18.23 4.10 8.32
CA PRO A 418 -19.13 4.98 7.59
C PRO A 418 -19.15 6.38 8.23
N VAL A 419 -19.29 7.44 7.42
CA VAL A 419 -19.23 8.83 7.90
C VAL A 419 -20.25 9.14 8.99
N SER A 420 -21.44 8.54 8.92
CA SER A 420 -22.49 8.74 9.93
C SER A 420 -22.15 8.13 11.30
N CYS A 421 -21.22 7.19 11.33
CA CYS A 421 -20.96 6.32 12.49
C CYS A 421 -19.93 6.87 13.45
N LYS A 422 -19.02 7.75 13.00
CA LYS A 422 -17.98 8.31 13.85
C LYS A 422 -17.78 9.79 13.51
N LYS A 423 -18.27 10.68 14.38
CA LYS A 423 -18.31 12.13 14.13
C LYS A 423 -17.24 12.92 14.88
N THR A 424 -16.62 12.29 15.86
CA THR A 424 -15.65 12.92 16.75
C THR A 424 -14.36 12.12 16.77
N THR A 425 -13.28 12.81 17.08
CA THR A 425 -11.94 12.22 17.14
C THR A 425 -11.56 11.97 18.60
N SER A 426 -11.25 10.72 18.92
CA SER A 426 -10.79 10.32 20.25
C SER A 426 -9.32 10.70 20.48
N ILE A 427 -9.00 11.04 21.73
CA ILE A 427 -7.63 11.27 22.18
C ILE A 427 -7.14 10.02 22.90
N HIS A 428 -5.98 9.53 22.48
CA HIS A 428 -5.32 8.37 23.04
C HIS A 428 -4.09 8.79 23.80
N LYS A 429 -3.89 8.22 24.99
CA LYS A 429 -2.67 8.37 25.78
C LYS A 429 -2.13 7.00 26.14
N VAL A 430 -0.86 6.76 25.85
CA VAL A 430 -0.14 5.53 26.19
C VAL A 430 1.02 5.90 27.09
N VAL A 431 1.16 5.21 28.22
CA VAL A 431 2.23 5.45 29.20
C VAL A 431 3.01 4.16 29.40
N LEU A 432 4.34 4.22 29.27
CA LEU A 432 5.25 3.12 29.55
C LEU A 432 5.86 3.30 30.94
N LYS A 433 5.77 2.27 31.77
CA LYS A 433 6.32 2.22 33.14
C LYS A 433 7.24 1.02 33.33
N ASN A 434 8.22 1.17 34.20
CA ASN A 434 9.02 0.05 34.67
C ASN A 434 8.34 -0.72 35.81
N SER A 435 8.95 -1.82 36.26
CA SER A 435 8.46 -2.67 37.36
C SER A 435 8.28 -1.96 38.71
N ARG A 436 8.91 -0.80 38.93
CA ARG A 436 8.75 0.04 40.13
C ARG A 436 7.61 1.04 40.00
N GLY A 437 6.94 1.09 38.84
CA GLY A 437 5.89 2.05 38.53
C GLY A 437 6.39 3.43 38.07
N ASN A 438 7.70 3.59 37.87
CA ASN A 438 8.26 4.85 37.37
C ASN A 438 7.96 4.99 35.88
N TRP A 439 7.68 6.23 35.45
CA TRP A 439 7.47 6.56 34.04
C TRP A 439 8.79 6.47 33.28
N ILE A 440 8.73 5.85 32.10
CA ILE A 440 9.85 5.72 31.17
C ILE A 440 9.61 6.61 29.96
N ASP A 441 8.44 6.50 29.35
CA ASP A 441 8.04 7.28 28.18
C ASP A 441 6.50 7.40 28.13
N TYR A 442 5.99 8.36 27.36
CA TYR A 442 4.57 8.50 27.10
C TYR A 442 4.31 9.16 25.74
N ILE A 443 3.21 8.79 25.12
CA ILE A 443 2.69 9.45 23.92
C ILE A 443 1.22 9.82 24.13
N GLN A 444 0.82 10.95 23.56
CA GLN A 444 -0.57 11.37 23.48
C GLN A 444 -0.85 11.89 22.08
N TYR A 445 -1.90 11.36 21.45
CA TYR A 445 -2.20 11.60 20.04
C TYR A 445 -3.70 11.54 19.79
N LEU A 446 -4.12 12.16 18.69
CA LEU A 446 -5.46 11.96 18.14
C LEU A 446 -5.48 10.62 17.42
N GLU A 447 -6.58 9.88 17.47
CA GLU A 447 -6.71 8.58 16.80
C GLU A 447 -6.50 8.63 15.27
N VAL A 448 -6.66 9.80 14.65
CA VAL A 448 -6.38 10.04 13.23
C VAL A 448 -4.90 10.24 12.93
N SER A 449 -4.08 10.38 13.96
CA SER A 449 -2.62 10.51 13.87
C SER A 449 -1.95 9.17 14.11
N THR A 450 -0.90 8.89 13.36
CA THR A 450 0.03 7.82 13.73
C THR A 450 0.91 8.30 14.87
N SER A 451 1.08 7.46 15.91
CA SER A 451 2.02 7.72 17.00
C SER A 451 2.55 6.41 17.58
N PHE A 452 3.81 6.43 18.00
CA PHE A 452 4.51 5.32 18.62
C PHE A 452 5.65 5.85 19.49
N MET A 453 6.01 5.11 20.54
CA MET A 453 7.25 5.34 21.28
C MET A 453 8.39 4.74 20.48
N ASN A 454 9.41 5.53 20.17
CA ASN A 454 10.60 5.07 19.47
C ASN A 454 11.73 4.80 20.48
N LEU A 455 12.01 3.52 20.69
CA LEU A 455 13.05 3.03 21.62
C LEU A 455 14.15 2.31 20.85
N ILE A 456 14.36 2.63 19.58
CA ILE A 456 15.37 1.99 18.73
C ILE A 456 16.77 2.46 19.14
N ASP A 457 17.00 3.77 19.17
CA ASP A 457 18.32 4.34 19.50
C ASP A 457 18.60 4.38 21.01
N ARG A 458 17.56 4.14 21.83
CA ARG A 458 17.60 4.11 23.29
C ARG A 458 16.80 2.92 23.82
N PRO A 459 17.26 1.69 23.57
CA PRO A 459 16.52 0.48 23.90
C PRO A 459 16.31 0.33 25.40
N LEU A 460 15.22 -0.36 25.74
CA LEU A 460 14.94 -0.74 27.13
C LEU A 460 16.00 -1.72 27.64
N ALA A 461 16.27 -1.69 28.94
CA ALA A 461 17.14 -2.65 29.60
C ALA A 461 16.34 -3.94 29.93
N PRO A 462 17.02 -5.07 30.19
CA PRO A 462 16.33 -6.30 30.62
C PRO A 462 15.44 -6.04 31.84
N GLY A 463 14.19 -6.49 31.78
CA GLY A 463 13.24 -6.27 32.86
C GLY A 463 11.79 -6.39 32.45
N THR A 464 10.91 -6.19 33.44
CA THR A 464 9.46 -6.17 33.25
C THR A 464 8.96 -4.73 33.19
N TYR A 465 8.11 -4.48 32.22
CA TYR A 465 7.50 -3.20 31.93
C TYR A 465 5.98 -3.32 31.92
N THR A 466 5.31 -2.20 32.11
CA THR A 466 3.85 -2.11 32.02
C THR A 466 3.46 -0.93 31.15
N ILE A 467 2.53 -1.16 30.25
CA ILE A 467 1.95 -0.16 29.37
C ILE A 467 0.53 0.09 29.80
N GLU A 468 0.18 1.36 29.95
CA GLU A 468 -1.15 1.81 30.34
C GLU A 468 -1.76 2.61 29.19
N PHE A 469 -2.92 2.16 28.70
CA PHE A 469 -3.66 2.81 27.62
C PHE A 469 -4.90 3.51 28.18
N TYR A 470 -4.96 4.82 27.96
CA TYR A 470 -6.01 5.75 28.39
C TYR A 470 -6.69 6.37 27.16
N PRO A 471 -7.69 5.70 26.58
CA PRO A 471 -8.48 6.24 25.49
C PRO A 471 -9.57 7.19 26.01
N SER A 472 -9.80 8.28 25.30
CA SER A 472 -10.95 9.16 25.51
C SER A 472 -12.06 8.81 24.51
N TRP A 473 -12.62 7.59 24.66
CA TRP A 473 -13.63 7.07 23.74
C TRP A 473 -14.81 8.03 23.55
N THR A 474 -15.29 8.16 22.32
CA THR A 474 -16.44 8.97 21.95
C THR A 474 -17.58 8.12 21.38
N GLU A 475 -18.71 8.75 21.08
CA GLU A 475 -19.87 8.06 20.51
C GLU A 475 -19.53 7.48 19.14
N GLY A 476 -19.84 6.18 18.95
CA GLY A 476 -19.56 5.45 17.71
C GLY A 476 -18.22 4.74 17.67
N ASP A 477 -17.38 4.89 18.70
CA ASP A 477 -16.11 4.17 18.77
C ASP A 477 -16.33 2.67 18.97
N ILE A 478 -15.74 1.88 18.06
CA ILE A 478 -15.49 0.47 18.33
C ILE A 478 -14.25 0.41 19.21
N LYS A 479 -14.39 -0.16 20.41
CA LYS A 479 -13.33 -0.23 21.42
C LYS A 479 -12.39 -1.42 21.21
N ASP A 480 -12.18 -1.79 19.95
CA ASP A 480 -11.21 -2.79 19.52
C ASP A 480 -9.89 -2.08 19.22
N TYR A 481 -8.80 -2.53 19.83
CA TYR A 481 -7.48 -1.99 19.58
C TYR A 481 -6.40 -3.04 19.82
N GLU A 482 -5.24 -2.77 19.24
CA GLU A 482 -4.08 -3.60 19.38
C GLU A 482 -3.04 -2.88 20.21
N PHE A 483 -2.48 -3.61 21.16
CA PHE A 483 -1.20 -3.26 21.72
C PHE A 483 -0.11 -4.02 20.95
N GLU A 484 0.85 -3.31 20.36
CA GLU A 484 1.94 -3.95 19.63
C GLU A 484 3.32 -3.37 19.93
N THR A 485 4.29 -4.27 19.82
CA THR A 485 5.72 -3.97 19.80
C THR A 485 6.31 -4.49 18.50
N ILE A 486 7.13 -3.67 17.84
CA ILE A 486 7.91 -4.07 16.67
C ILE A 486 9.37 -3.99 17.08
N SER A 487 10.04 -5.13 17.20
CA SER A 487 11.33 -5.25 17.88
C SER A 487 12.29 -6.17 17.16
N LYS A 488 13.59 -5.91 17.33
CA LYS A 488 14.67 -6.77 16.82
C LYS A 488 14.82 -8.08 17.59
#